data_AF-A0A6P0Z1G3-F1
#
_entry.id   AF-A0A6P0Z1G3-F1
#
_cell.length_a   1.000
_cell.length_b   1.000
_cell.length_c   1.000
_cell.angle_alpha   90.00
_cell.angle_beta   90.00
_cell.angle_gamma   90.00
#
_symmetry.space_group_name_H-M   'P 1'
#
loop_
_entity.id
_entity.type
_entity.pdbx_description
1 polymer ?
#
loop_
_entity_poly.entity_id
_entity_poly.type
_entity_poly.pdbx_seq_one_letter_code
_entity_poly.pdbx_strand_id
1 'polypeptide(L)'
;MAEIIAYHGWGFDHICWADWVKYWSHRGHSVQCFDRGYWGQPSYPQFSDHLGSIPRMLLIHSFGFHLCPLEMIKAASQIIIFNSFLNFHPQEPRLQQRSRRTVD
;
A
#
# COMPACT_ATOMS: atom_id res chain seq x y z
N MET A 1 19.36 2.32 -6.12
CA MET A 1 18.64 1.03 -6.05
C MET A 1 17.86 0.98 -4.75
N ALA A 2 16.61 0.54 -4.77
CA ALA A 2 15.74 0.41 -3.60
C ALA A 2 14.82 -0.80 -3.81
N GLU A 3 14.31 -1.35 -2.72
CA GLU A 3 13.20 -2.30 -2.74
C GLU A 3 11.91 -1.55 -2.44
N ILE A 4 10.95 -1.67 -3.35
CA ILE A 4 9.68 -0.98 -3.28
C ILE A 4 8.59 -2.03 -3.21
N ILE A 5 7.72 -1.92 -2.21
CA ILE A 5 6.52 -2.76 -2.11
C ILE A 5 5.28 -1.88 -2.13
N ALA A 6 4.37 -2.17 -3.05
CA ALA A 6 3.15 -1.41 -3.24
C ALA A 6 1.91 -2.17 -2.75
N TYR A 7 1.05 -1.49 -1.98
CA TYR A 7 -0.21 -1.99 -1.44
C TYR A 7 -1.38 -1.22 -2.04
N HIS A 8 -2.23 -1.92 -2.81
CA HIS A 8 -3.45 -1.36 -3.39
C HIS A 8 -4.59 -1.21 -2.36
N GLY A 9 -5.60 -0.41 -2.70
CA GLY A 9 -6.80 -0.21 -1.89
C GLY A 9 -7.89 -1.27 -2.12
N TRP A 10 -9.02 -1.11 -1.44
CA TRP A 10 -10.20 -1.96 -1.64
C TRP A 10 -10.73 -1.84 -3.08
N GLY A 11 -11.09 -2.96 -3.71
CA GLY A 11 -11.63 -2.96 -5.07
C GLY A 11 -10.58 -2.65 -6.17
N PHE A 12 -9.29 -2.76 -5.86
CA PHE A 12 -8.19 -2.69 -6.82
C PHE A 12 -7.36 -3.98 -6.77
N ASP A 13 -6.51 -4.19 -7.78
CA ASP A 13 -5.46 -5.21 -7.81
C ASP A 13 -4.09 -4.56 -8.06
N HIS A 14 -3.05 -5.37 -8.23
CA HIS A 14 -1.70 -4.86 -8.51
C HIS A 14 -1.57 -4.03 -9.80
N ILE A 15 -2.52 -4.14 -10.75
CA ILE A 15 -2.44 -3.44 -12.05
C ILE A 15 -2.50 -1.92 -11.87
N CYS A 16 -3.13 -1.43 -10.80
CA CYS A 16 -3.14 0.01 -10.49
C CYS A 16 -1.72 0.61 -10.30
N TRP A 17 -0.71 -0.24 -10.08
CA TRP A 17 0.68 0.15 -9.94
C TRP A 17 1.52 -0.05 -11.21
N ALA A 18 0.97 -0.52 -12.33
CA ALA A 18 1.73 -0.92 -13.51
C ALA A 18 2.69 0.18 -14.04
N ASP A 19 2.23 1.43 -14.14
CA ASP A 19 3.06 2.55 -14.58
C ASP A 19 4.16 2.89 -13.56
N TRP A 20 3.87 2.75 -12.27
CA TRP A 20 4.86 2.93 -11.20
C TRP A 20 5.93 1.84 -11.23
N VAL A 21 5.53 0.58 -11.39
CA VAL A 21 6.44 -0.55 -11.58
C VAL A 21 7.36 -0.27 -12.75
N LYS A 22 6.81 0.08 -13.92
CA LYS A 22 7.60 0.44 -15.09
C LYS A 22 8.58 1.58 -14.81
N TYR A 23 8.09 2.68 -14.23
CA TYR A 23 8.91 3.87 -13.94
C TYR A 23 10.12 3.57 -13.05
N TRP A 24 9.90 2.81 -11.97
CA TRP A 24 10.93 2.48 -10.98
C TRP A 24 11.86 1.36 -11.45
N SER A 25 11.33 0.32 -12.09
CA SER A 25 12.14 -0.77 -12.65
C SER A 25 13.11 -0.27 -13.72
N HIS A 26 12.71 0.68 -14.57
CA HIS A 26 13.62 1.32 -15.54
C HIS A 26 14.78 2.08 -14.88
N ARG A 27 14.69 2.40 -13.60
CA ARG A 27 15.74 3.06 -12.81
C ARG A 27 16.53 2.08 -11.93
N GLY A 28 16.35 0.77 -12.15
CA GLY A 28 17.07 -0.27 -11.43
C GLY A 28 16.56 -0.52 -10.01
N HIS A 29 15.32 -0.16 -9.70
CA HIS A 29 14.67 -0.52 -8.44
C HIS A 29 13.91 -1.84 -8.57
N SER A 30 13.89 -2.63 -7.50
CA SER A 30 13.00 -3.79 -7.40
C SER A 30 11.64 -3.30 -6.93
N VAL A 31 10.58 -3.66 -7.65
CA VAL A 31 9.21 -3.32 -7.28
C VAL A 31 8.39 -4.59 -7.24
N GLN A 32 7.73 -4.81 -6.11
CA GLN A 32 6.75 -5.88 -5.96
C GLN A 32 5.42 -5.28 -5.53
N CYS A 33 4.32 -5.90 -5.94
CA CYS A 33 2.98 -5.46 -5.59
C CYS A 33 2.31 -6.53 -4.75
N PHE A 34 1.79 -6.12 -3.61
CA PHE A 34 0.82 -6.89 -2.86
C PHE A 34 -0.45 -7.01 -3.70
N ASP A 35 -1.03 -8.20 -3.72
CA ASP A 35 -2.34 -8.46 -4.30
C ASP A 35 -3.16 -9.34 -3.36
N ARG A 36 -4.36 -8.90 -3.01
CA ARG A 36 -5.26 -9.68 -2.15
C ARG A 36 -5.90 -10.87 -2.89
N GLY A 37 -5.86 -10.88 -4.22
CA GLY A 37 -6.48 -11.89 -5.06
C GLY A 37 -7.94 -11.60 -5.40
N TYR A 38 -8.32 -10.32 -5.57
CA TYR A 38 -9.70 -9.98 -5.98
C TYR A 38 -10.03 -10.52 -7.39
N TRP A 39 -9.07 -10.47 -8.32
CA TRP A 39 -9.24 -10.90 -9.71
C TRP A 39 -8.20 -11.96 -10.15
N GLY A 40 -7.44 -12.53 -9.23
CA GLY A 40 -6.35 -13.43 -9.56
C GLY A 40 -5.74 -14.11 -8.34
N GLN A 41 -4.54 -14.67 -8.53
CA GLN A 41 -3.80 -15.27 -7.42
C GLN A 41 -3.26 -14.18 -6.48
N PRO A 42 -3.39 -14.36 -5.17
CA PRO A 42 -2.87 -13.40 -4.22
C PRO A 42 -1.33 -13.39 -4.22
N SER A 43 -0.76 -12.25 -3.86
CA SER A 43 0.68 -12.01 -3.75
C SER A 43 0.99 -11.27 -2.45
N TYR A 44 1.91 -11.82 -1.66
CA TYR A 44 2.30 -11.28 -0.35
C TYR A 44 3.81 -10.99 -0.33
N PRO A 45 4.28 -9.95 -1.03
CA PRO A 45 5.70 -9.65 -1.12
C PRO A 45 6.26 -9.25 0.25
N GLN A 46 7.54 -9.56 0.43
CA GLN A 46 8.33 -9.14 1.59
C GLN A 46 9.62 -8.49 1.09
N PHE A 47 10.18 -7.60 1.91
CA PHE A 47 11.53 -7.11 1.67
C PHE A 47 12.49 -8.29 1.78
N SER A 48 13.55 -8.27 0.98
CA SER A 48 14.56 -9.32 1.06
C SER A 48 15.31 -9.25 2.40
N ASP A 49 15.76 -10.42 2.87
CA ASP A 49 16.59 -10.55 4.08
C ASP A 49 18.02 -10.04 3.88
N HIS A 50 18.34 -9.44 2.73
CA HIS A 50 19.68 -8.92 2.47
C HIS A 50 20.06 -7.87 3.52
N LEU A 51 21.09 -8.19 4.31
CA LEU A 51 21.70 -7.39 5.38
C LEU A 51 22.40 -6.10 4.88
N GLY A 52 22.11 -5.66 3.65
CA GLY A 52 22.68 -4.47 3.03
C GLY A 52 21.77 -3.25 3.14
N SER A 53 22.37 -2.06 3.19
CA SER A 53 21.76 -0.73 3.36
C SER A 53 20.83 -0.26 2.23
N ILE A 54 20.22 -1.17 1.47
CA ILE A 54 19.33 -0.82 0.37
C ILE A 54 18.05 -0.22 0.95
N PRO A 55 17.65 0.99 0.54
CA PRO A 55 16.42 1.61 1.01
C PRO A 55 15.21 0.73 0.74
N ARG A 56 14.35 0.61 1.74
CA ARG A 56 13.07 -0.10 1.69
C ARG A 56 11.96 0.93 1.67
N MET A 57 11.11 0.90 0.65
CA MET A 57 10.03 1.87 0.45
C MET A 57 8.69 1.15 0.36
N LEU A 58 7.69 1.73 0.99
CA LEU A 58 6.30 1.33 0.84
C LEU A 58 5.53 2.35 0.01
N LEU A 59 4.72 1.89 -0.94
CA LEU A 59 3.68 2.69 -1.59
C LEU A 59 2.33 2.15 -1.15
N ILE A 60 1.46 2.98 -0.61
CA ILE A 60 0.26 2.53 0.09
C ILE A 60 -0.92 3.41 -0.33
N HIS A 61 -1.92 2.81 -0.96
CA HIS A 61 -3.13 3.51 -1.36
C HIS A 61 -4.35 3.08 -0.53
N SER A 62 -5.10 4.06 0.01
CA SER A 62 -6.40 3.85 0.65
C SER A 62 -6.36 2.70 1.68
N PHE A 63 -7.24 1.72 1.57
CA PHE A 63 -7.31 0.55 2.46
C PHE A 63 -6.03 -0.30 2.50
N GLY A 64 -5.12 -0.14 1.55
CA GLY A 64 -3.82 -0.81 1.54
C GLY A 64 -3.00 -0.59 2.81
N PHE A 65 -3.20 0.54 3.50
CA PHE A 65 -2.52 0.81 4.77
C PHE A 65 -2.92 -0.19 5.86
N HIS A 66 -4.18 -0.59 5.88
CA HIS A 66 -4.70 -1.59 6.82
C HIS A 66 -4.37 -3.03 6.40
N LEU A 67 -3.93 -3.23 5.15
CA LEU A 67 -3.48 -4.53 4.63
C LEU A 67 -1.97 -4.73 4.80
N CYS A 68 -1.20 -3.65 4.94
CA CYS A 68 0.24 -3.70 5.14
C CYS A 68 0.57 -4.20 6.56
N PRO A 69 1.35 -5.29 6.72
CA PRO A 69 1.78 -5.75 8.03
C PRO A 69 2.61 -4.69 8.76
N LEU A 70 2.44 -4.60 10.08
CA LEU A 70 3.19 -3.64 10.91
C LEU A 70 4.71 -3.83 10.80
N GLU A 71 5.18 -5.07 10.64
CA GLU A 71 6.61 -5.34 10.49
C GLU A 71 7.19 -4.78 9.18
N MET A 72 6.39 -4.75 8.10
CA MET A 72 6.77 -4.09 6.85
C MET A 72 6.89 -2.58 7.03
N ILE A 73 5.95 -1.98 7.77
CA ILE A 73 5.96 -0.54 8.11
C ILE A 73 7.22 -0.20 8.92
N LYS A 74 7.54 -1.00 9.94
CA LYS A 74 8.75 -0.81 10.76
C LYS A 74 10.04 -1.00 9.96
N ALA A 75 10.05 -1.93 9.01
CA ALA A 75 11.21 -2.22 8.17
C ALA A 75 11.44 -1.20 7.05
N ALA A 76 10.43 -0.39 6.71
CA ALA A 76 10.51 0.59 5.65
C ALA A 76 11.29 1.84 6.09
N SER A 77 12.27 2.24 5.29
CA SER A 77 12.96 3.52 5.43
C SER A 77 12.09 4.71 4.99
N GLN A 78 11.12 4.49 4.11
CA GLN A 78 10.24 5.52 3.54
C GLN A 78 8.83 4.97 3.30
N ILE A 79 7.80 5.77 3.56
CA ILE A 79 6.40 5.40 3.37
C ILE A 79 5.64 6.46 2.56
N ILE A 80 5.27 6.03 1.37
CA ILE A 80 4.35 6.51 0.33
C ILE A 80 2.85 6.44 0.62
N ILE A 81 2.18 7.41 1.26
CA ILE A 81 0.72 7.27 1.53
C ILE A 81 -0.12 8.08 0.54
N PHE A 82 -0.98 7.40 -0.21
CA PHE A 82 -1.95 7.98 -1.15
C PHE A 82 -3.37 7.82 -0.61
N ASN A 83 -4.04 8.93 -0.30
CA ASN A 83 -5.46 8.97 0.08
C ASN A 83 -5.89 7.87 1.06
N SER A 84 -5.10 7.67 2.12
CA SER A 84 -5.37 6.67 3.16
C SER A 84 -6.11 7.26 4.35
N PHE A 85 -6.53 6.39 5.26
CA PHE A 85 -7.27 6.76 6.47
C PHE A 85 -6.78 5.92 7.66
N LEU A 86 -6.94 6.48 8.86
CA LEU A 86 -6.78 5.73 10.12
C LEU A 86 -8.11 5.14 10.59
N ASN A 87 -9.19 5.91 10.42
CA ASN A 87 -10.56 5.51 10.68
C ASN A 87 -11.39 5.85 9.45
N PHE A 88 -12.14 4.88 8.92
CA PHE A 88 -12.98 5.12 7.74
C PHE A 88 -14.12 6.09 8.04
N HIS A 89 -14.73 5.93 9.22
CA HIS A 89 -15.68 6.91 9.74
C HIS A 89 -14.95 7.88 10.68
N PRO A 90 -15.22 9.18 10.58
CA PRO A 90 -14.72 10.16 11.54
C PRO A 90 -15.18 9.77 12.94
N GLN A 91 -14.34 9.92 13.96
CA GLN A 91 -14.79 9.71 15.34
C GLN A 91 -15.46 10.96 15.94
N GLU A 92 -15.36 12.11 15.27
CA GLU A 92 -16.00 13.35 15.70
C GLU A 92 -17.53 13.29 15.44
N PRO A 93 -18.39 13.49 16.45
CA PRO A 93 -19.83 13.25 16.34
C PRO A 93 -20.53 14.00 15.20
N ARG A 94 -20.10 15.23 14.87
CA ARG A 94 -20.70 16.00 13.77
C ARG A 94 -20.38 15.40 12.41
N LEU A 95 -19.15 14.95 12.21
CA LEU A 95 -18.75 14.28 10.98
C LEU A 95 -19.33 12.86 10.87
N GLN A 96 -19.53 12.14 11.99
CA GLN A 96 -20.23 10.85 12.00
C GLN A 96 -21.65 10.93 11.45
N GLN A 97 -22.41 11.98 11.80
CA GLN A 97 -23.77 12.17 11.27
C GLN A 97 -23.79 12.31 9.75
N ARG A 98 -22.77 12.94 9.17
CA ARG A 98 -22.65 13.09 7.71
C ARG A 98 -22.35 11.76 7.03
N SER A 99 -21.47 10.92 7.58
CA SER A 99 -21.13 9.64 6.97
C SER A 99 -22.24 8.59 7.04
N ARG A 100 -23.17 8.71 8.01
CA ARG A 100 -24.32 7.79 8.16
C ARG A 100 -25.43 8.05 7.15
N ARG A 101 -25.57 9.29 6.66
CA ARG A 101 -26.66 9.70 5.73
C ARG A 101 -26.44 9.26 4.29
N THR A 102 -25.26 8.75 3.95
CA THR A 102 -24.95 8.29 2.58
C THR A 102 -25.34 6.83 2.34
N VAL A 103 -25.91 6.15 3.35
CA VAL A 103 -26.27 4.72 3.32
C VAL A 103 -27.80 4.51 3.24
N ASP A 104 -28.57 5.61 3.20
CA ASP A 104 -30.03 5.60 2.97
C ASP A 104 -30.34 6.16 1.57
#